data_AF-A0A271KNP4-F1
#
_entry.id   AF-A0A271KNP4-F1
#
_cell.length_a   1.000
_cell.length_b   1.000
_cell.length_c   1.000
_cell.angle_alpha   90.00
_cell.angle_beta   90.00
_cell.angle_gamma   90.00
#
_symmetry.space_group_name_H-M   'P 1'
#
loop_
_entity.id
_entity.type
_entity.pdbx_description
1 polymer ?
#
loop_
_entity_poly.entity_id
_entity_poly.type
_entity_poly.pdbx_seq_one_letter_code
_entity_poly.pdbx_strand_id
1 'polypeptide(L)'
;MIDNPMNRAPRCQARSKRSGVGCKAPAVRGHRVCRFHGAGGGAPRGAAHGQYRHGRFTCEAIAQRKEIAALIADARRAAAAVR
;
A
#
# COMPACT_ATOMS: atom_id res chain seq x y z
N MET A 1 10.07 37.55 -16.24
CA MET A 1 9.45 36.21 -16.25
C MET A 1 9.70 35.59 -14.91
N ILE A 2 8.68 35.39 -14.08
CA ILE A 2 8.86 34.82 -12.74
C ILE A 2 9.21 33.34 -12.93
N ASP A 3 10.45 32.96 -12.60
CA ASP A 3 10.90 31.56 -12.56
C ASP A 3 10.06 30.83 -11.50
N ASN A 4 9.02 30.13 -11.94
CA ASN A 4 8.18 29.37 -11.03
C ASN A 4 9.00 28.16 -10.53
N PRO A 5 9.23 27.99 -9.22
CA PRO A 5 9.99 26.87 -8.67
C PRO A 5 9.44 25.49 -9.11
N MET A 6 8.15 25.42 -9.48
CA MET A 6 7.53 24.21 -10.02
C MET A 6 8.05 23.81 -11.40
N ASN A 7 8.66 24.71 -12.16
CA ASN A 7 9.29 24.42 -13.45
C ASN A 7 10.67 23.77 -13.27
N ARG A 8 11.37 24.11 -12.19
CA ARG A 8 12.70 23.54 -11.85
C ARG A 8 12.61 22.23 -11.07
N ALA A 9 11.45 21.90 -10.52
CA ALA A 9 11.25 20.65 -9.80
C ALA A 9 11.43 19.42 -10.72
N PRO A 10 12.03 18.33 -10.21
CA PRO A 10 12.04 17.03 -10.90
C PRO A 10 10.62 16.59 -11.28
N ARG A 11 10.48 15.85 -12.38
CA ARG A 11 9.18 15.33 -12.82
C ARG A 11 8.84 14.02 -12.12
N CYS A 12 7.55 13.79 -11.91
CA CYS A 12 7.04 12.54 -11.35
C CYS A 12 7.40 11.35 -12.26
N GLN A 13 7.90 10.28 -11.65
CA GLN A 13 8.34 9.07 -12.36
C GLN A 13 7.19 8.09 -12.66
N ALA A 14 5.98 8.36 -12.18
CA ALA A 14 4.83 7.49 -12.46
C ALA A 14 4.51 7.51 -13.95
N ARG A 15 4.11 6.34 -14.49
CA ARG A 15 3.70 6.18 -15.89
C ARG A 15 2.25 5.75 -15.96
N SER A 16 1.54 6.27 -16.96
CA SER A 16 0.20 5.81 -17.30
C SER A 16 0.25 4.32 -17.67
N LYS A 17 -0.59 3.50 -17.04
CA LYS A 17 -0.71 2.09 -17.39
C LYS A 17 -1.26 1.88 -18.82
N ARG A 18 -2.10 2.79 -19.30
CA ARG A 18 -2.75 2.70 -20.62
C ARG A 18 -1.82 3.13 -21.75
N SER A 19 -1.07 4.22 -21.56
CA SER A 19 -0.30 4.85 -22.63
C SER A 19 1.22 4.79 -22.44
N GLY A 20 1.71 4.34 -21.28
CA GLY A 20 3.15 4.31 -20.96
C GLY A 20 3.79 5.68 -20.72
N VAL A 21 3.07 6.78 -20.98
CA VAL A 21 3.57 8.15 -20.86
C VAL A 21 3.76 8.53 -19.38
N GLY A 22 4.85 9.23 -19.08
CA GLY A 22 5.17 9.72 -17.73
C GLY A 22 4.27 10.87 -17.27
N CYS A 23 3.97 10.91 -15.96
CA CYS A 23 3.26 12.00 -15.31
C CYS A 23 4.17 13.23 -15.22
N LYS A 24 4.05 14.16 -16.18
CA LYS A 24 4.88 15.39 -16.28
C LYS A 24 4.70 16.39 -15.12
N ALA A 25 3.92 16.05 -14.11
CA ALA A 25 3.71 16.87 -12.93
C ALA A 25 5.01 16.98 -12.10
N PRO A 26 5.23 18.11 -11.40
CA PRO A 26 6.36 18.26 -10.49
C PRO A 26 6.26 17.26 -9.33
N ALA A 27 7.39 16.64 -9.00
CA ALA A 27 7.52 15.77 -7.84
C ALA A 27 7.49 16.61 -6.55
N VAL A 28 6.90 16.06 -5.50
CA VAL A 28 6.93 16.71 -4.18
C VAL A 28 8.35 16.62 -3.63
N ARG A 29 8.82 17.66 -2.94
CA ARG A 29 10.15 17.69 -2.31
C ARG A 29 10.36 16.43 -1.45
N GLY A 30 11.48 15.74 -1.64
CA GLY A 30 11.79 14.48 -0.95
C GLY A 30 11.13 13.23 -1.52
N HIS A 31 10.29 13.35 -2.55
CA HIS A 31 9.64 12.23 -3.22
C HIS A 31 10.03 12.13 -4.70
N ARG A 32 9.91 10.91 -5.26
CA ARG A 32 10.10 10.65 -6.70
C ARG A 32 8.83 10.85 -7.53
N VAL A 33 7.70 11.13 -6.88
CA VAL A 33 6.36 11.18 -7.49
C VAL A 33 5.62 12.47 -7.11
N CYS A 34 4.55 12.80 -7.84
CA CYS A 34 3.71 13.95 -7.55
C CYS A 34 2.65 13.63 -6.49
N ARG A 35 1.93 14.66 -6.02
CA ARG A 35 0.87 14.53 -5.00
C ARG A 35 -0.24 13.53 -5.36
N PHE A 36 -0.47 13.31 -6.66
CA PHE A 36 -1.49 12.38 -7.15
C PHE A 36 -0.99 10.94 -7.29
N HIS A 37 0.33 10.76 -7.42
CA HIS A 37 0.95 9.45 -7.58
C HIS A 37 1.62 8.95 -6.30
N GLY A 38 1.15 9.42 -5.13
CA GLY A 38 1.49 8.87 -3.82
C GLY A 38 2.59 9.61 -3.05
N ALA A 39 2.99 10.81 -3.47
CA ALA A 39 3.83 11.64 -2.62
C ALA A 39 3.05 12.10 -1.39
N GLY A 40 3.65 11.97 -0.20
CA GLY A 40 2.96 12.13 1.08
C GLY A 40 2.51 10.80 1.73
N GLY A 41 2.70 9.67 1.04
CA GLY A 41 2.43 8.35 1.60
C GLY A 41 0.96 7.91 1.50
N GLY A 42 0.64 6.84 2.21
CA GLY A 42 -0.70 6.25 2.27
C GLY A 42 -1.41 6.56 3.59
N ALA A 43 -2.50 5.84 3.84
CA ALA A 43 -3.22 5.92 5.11
C ALA A 43 -2.26 5.64 6.30
N PRO A 44 -2.44 6.35 7.43
CA PRO A 44 -1.61 6.18 8.61
C PRO A 44 -1.77 4.76 9.19
N ARG A 45 -0.79 4.27 9.95
CA ARG A 45 -0.84 2.93 10.55
C ARG A 45 -1.56 2.94 11.91
N GLY A 46 -2.02 1.76 12.34
CA GLY A 46 -2.58 1.55 13.67
C GLY A 46 -3.87 2.33 13.91
N ALA A 47 -4.05 2.83 15.13
CA ALA A 47 -5.26 3.53 15.58
C ALA A 47 -5.60 4.79 14.77
N ALA A 48 -4.61 5.41 14.14
CA ALA A 48 -4.83 6.55 13.25
C ALA A 48 -5.47 6.15 11.90
N HIS A 49 -5.40 4.87 11.52
CA HIS A 49 -6.02 4.38 10.30
C HIS A 49 -7.55 4.42 10.44
N GLY A 50 -8.27 5.11 9.56
CA GLY A 50 -9.74 5.25 9.69
C GLY A 50 -10.56 3.93 9.63
N GLN A 51 -9.94 2.84 9.16
CA GLN A 51 -10.53 1.49 9.20
C GLN A 51 -10.15 0.68 10.46
N TYR A 52 -9.32 1.25 11.35
CA TYR A 52 -8.99 0.66 12.64
C TYR A 52 -10.19 0.86 13.58
N ARG A 53 -11.16 -0.05 13.51
CA ARG A 53 -12.38 -0.03 14.33
C ARG A 53 -12.40 -1.16 15.34
N HIS A 54 -12.46 -2.39 14.83
CA HIS A 54 -12.64 -3.59 15.65
C HIS A 54 -11.39 -4.49 15.66
N GLY A 55 -10.24 -3.99 15.19
CA GLY A 55 -8.99 -4.78 15.13
C GLY A 55 -8.96 -5.93 14.10
N ARG A 56 -10.10 -6.35 13.54
CA ARG A 56 -10.22 -7.51 12.64
C ARG A 56 -9.28 -7.48 11.42
N PHE A 57 -8.96 -6.31 10.89
CA PHE A 57 -8.11 -6.14 9.71
C PHE A 57 -6.69 -5.64 10.03
N THR A 58 -6.29 -5.69 11.29
CA THR A 58 -4.90 -5.42 11.69
C THR A 58 -3.97 -6.49 11.14
N CYS A 59 -2.68 -6.15 11.00
CA CYS A 59 -1.67 -7.09 10.52
C CYS A 59 -1.57 -8.30 11.44
N GLU A 60 -1.65 -8.06 12.75
CA GLU A 60 -1.65 -9.04 13.83
C GLU A 60 -2.84 -10.00 13.71
N ALA A 61 -4.07 -9.46 13.61
CA ALA A 61 -5.26 -10.29 13.48
C ALA A 61 -5.29 -11.09 12.17
N ILE A 62 -4.74 -10.56 11.08
CA ILE A 62 -4.59 -11.28 9.81
C ILE A 62 -3.59 -12.43 9.97
N ALA A 63 -2.45 -12.19 10.61
CA ALA A 63 -1.44 -13.21 10.85
C ALA A 63 -1.98 -14.37 11.69
N GLN A 64 -2.64 -14.06 12.82
CA GLN A 64 -3.28 -15.06 13.68
C GLN A 64 -4.31 -15.92 12.93
N ARG A 65 -5.14 -15.31 12.09
CA ARG A 65 -6.11 -16.09 11.28
C ARG A 65 -5.44 -17.02 10.28
N LYS A 66 -4.32 -16.59 9.68
CA LYS A 66 -3.56 -17.45 8.75
C LYS A 66 -2.97 -18.65 9.48
N GLU A 67 -2.43 -18.44 10.67
CA GLU A 67 -1.89 -19.51 11.51
C GLU A 67 -2.97 -20.52 11.92
N ILE A 68 -4.11 -20.04 12.43
CA ILE A 68 -5.25 -20.91 12.77
C ILE A 68 -5.76 -21.67 11.54
N ALA A 69 -5.85 -21.00 10.38
CA ALA A 69 -6.27 -21.65 9.14
C ALA A 69 -5.30 -22.75 8.69
N ALA A 70 -3.99 -22.55 8.88
CA ALA A 70 -2.99 -23.57 8.60
C ALA A 70 -3.17 -24.79 9.52
N LEU A 71 -3.33 -24.57 10.83
CA LEU A 71 -3.58 -25.64 11.81
C LEU A 71 -4.85 -26.44 11.48
N ILE A 72 -5.95 -25.76 11.11
CA ILE A 72 -7.19 -26.43 10.69
C ILE A 72 -6.95 -27.27 9.43
N ALA A 73 -6.17 -26.77 8.48
CA ALA A 73 -5.85 -27.50 7.27
C ALA A 73 -5.00 -28.75 7.57
N ASP A 74 -4.03 -28.65 8.46
CA ASP A 74 -3.23 -29.78 8.94
C ASP A 74 -4.09 -30.82 9.66
N ALA A 75 -4.95 -30.37 10.58
CA ALA A 75 -5.86 -31.26 11.30
C ALA A 75 -6.80 -32.02 10.35
N ARG A 76 -7.32 -31.35 9.31
CA ARG A 76 -8.15 -31.99 8.28
C ARG A 76 -7.38 -33.02 7.47
N ARG A 77 -6.13 -32.72 7.09
CA ARG A 77 -5.25 -33.68 6.40
C ARG A 77 -4.98 -34.91 7.25
N ALA A 78 -4.63 -34.71 8.52
CA ALA A 78 -4.37 -35.79 9.46
C ALA A 78 -5.62 -36.66 9.67
N ALA A 79 -6.79 -36.05 9.88
CA ALA A 79 -8.04 -36.78 10.03
C ALA A 79 -8.43 -37.59 8.78
N ALA A 80 -8.13 -37.09 7.58
CA ALA A 80 -8.36 -37.81 6.34
C ALA A 80 -7.41 -39.00 6.17
N ALA A 81 -6.18 -38.91 6.68
CA ALA A 81 -5.17 -39.98 6.58
C ALA A 81 -5.41 -41.16 7.54
N VAL A 82 -6.27 -40.97 8.56
CA VAL A 82 -6.65 -42.00 9.54
C VAL A 82 -7.95 -42.73 9.12
N ARG A 83 -8.59 -42.28 8.04
CA ARG A 83 -9.81 -42.89 7.49
C ARG A 83 -9.48 -43.88 6.39
#